data_AF-T1JYG3-F1
#
_entry.id   AF-T1JYG3-F1
#
_cell.length_a   1.000
_cell.length_b   1.000
_cell.length_c   1.000
_cell.angle_alpha   90.00
_cell.angle_beta   90.00
_cell.angle_gamma   90.00
#
_symmetry.space_group_name_H-M   'P 1'
#
loop_
_entity.id
_entity.type
_entity.pdbx_description
1 polymer ?
#
loop_
_entity_poly.entity_id
_entity_poly.type
_entity_poly.pdbx_seq_one_letter_code
_entity_poly.pdbx_strand_id
1 'polypeptide(L)'
;MALFFDEVCKFWLKQKISVRKLILGVPTFARTFNLAYPFGQGFNSPSVGPGLGKGQLNYTKVCEFLSDGGISEFDEKGMVPFAHRNYDWISYENERSLSIKSRYAASRKMGGVMTYALNYDDWTGTCRDSKSFPLLRAVSSTLKLAQMSTFKN
;
A
#
# COMPACT_ATOMS: atom_id res chain seq x y z
N MET A 1 -8.59 7.33 -9.26
CA MET A 1 -7.39 7.60 -8.42
C MET A 1 -7.88 7.75 -7.00
N ALA A 2 -7.37 6.93 -6.08
CA ALA A 2 -7.89 6.69 -4.74
C ALA A 2 -8.42 7.95 -4.04
N LEU A 3 -9.75 8.11 -4.08
CA LEU A 3 -10.48 9.31 -3.68
C LEU A 3 -10.13 9.75 -2.25
N PHE A 4 -9.83 8.80 -1.36
CA PHE A 4 -9.57 9.10 0.04
C PHE A 4 -8.31 9.93 0.30
N PHE A 5 -7.16 9.59 -0.32
CA PHE A 5 -5.92 10.33 -0.08
C PHE A 5 -5.99 11.76 -0.63
N ASP A 6 -6.69 11.93 -1.75
CA ASP A 6 -6.87 13.24 -2.37
C ASP A 6 -7.75 14.15 -1.50
N GLU A 7 -8.82 13.62 -0.90
CA GLU A 7 -9.66 14.38 0.02
C GLU A 7 -8.91 14.77 1.31
N VAL A 8 -8.12 13.87 1.90
CA VAL A 8 -7.28 14.21 3.07
C VAL A 8 -6.24 15.27 2.71
N CYS A 9 -5.63 15.19 1.53
CA CYS A 9 -4.70 16.20 1.05
C CYS A 9 -5.40 17.57 0.90
N LYS A 10 -6.55 17.61 0.21
CA LYS A 10 -7.37 18.82 0.07
C LYS A 10 -7.77 19.42 1.41
N PHE A 11 -8.10 18.59 2.40
CA PHE A 11 -8.42 19.05 3.75
C PHE A 11 -7.25 19.85 4.35
N TRP A 12 -6.03 19.32 4.33
CA TRP A 12 -4.87 20.04 4.89
C TRP A 12 -4.50 21.30 4.11
N LEU A 13 -4.68 21.29 2.78
CA LEU A 13 -4.49 22.49 1.96
C LEU A 13 -5.51 23.59 2.31
N LYS A 14 -6.77 23.23 2.60
CA LYS A 14 -7.78 24.17 3.10
C LYS A 14 -7.40 24.77 4.45
N GLN A 15 -6.65 24.04 5.28
CA GLN A 15 -6.09 24.54 6.54
C GLN A 15 -4.82 25.43 6.35
N LYS A 16 -4.52 25.86 5.11
CA LYS A 16 -3.36 26.68 4.76
C LYS A 16 -2.00 26.02 5.03
N ILE A 17 -1.96 24.69 5.16
CA ILE A 17 -0.70 23.96 5.20
C ILE A 17 -0.10 23.93 3.80
N SER A 18 1.16 24.34 3.68
CA SER A 18 1.89 24.27 2.41
C SER A 18 2.01 22.82 1.94
N VAL A 19 1.71 22.55 0.67
CA VAL A 19 1.82 21.20 0.07
C VAL A 19 3.22 20.59 0.25
N ARG A 20 4.26 21.41 0.23
CA ARG A 20 5.66 20.98 0.42
C ARG A 20 5.96 20.49 1.84
N LYS A 21 5.10 20.79 2.83
CA LYS A 21 5.19 20.27 4.19
C LYS A 21 4.33 19.01 4.41
N LEU A 22 3.50 18.64 3.44
CA LEU A 22 2.70 17.42 3.51
C LEU A 22 3.54 16.23 3.08
N ILE A 23 3.60 15.20 3.93
CA ILE A 23 4.27 13.93 3.66
C ILE A 23 3.20 12.85 3.57
N LEU A 24 3.13 12.13 2.45
CA LEU A 24 2.15 11.07 2.26
C LEU A 24 2.57 9.82 3.05
N GLY A 25 1.80 9.44 4.07
CA GLY A 25 2.03 8.19 4.79
C GLY A 25 1.53 6.98 4.01
N VAL A 26 2.36 5.95 3.87
CA VAL A 26 2.00 4.66 3.26
C VAL A 26 2.36 3.50 4.19
N PRO A 27 1.48 2.50 4.35
CA PRO A 27 1.77 1.34 5.19
C PRO A 27 2.62 0.31 4.43
N THR A 28 3.51 -0.37 5.14
CA THR A 28 4.22 -1.58 4.68
C THR A 28 3.74 -2.82 5.43
N PHE A 29 2.60 -2.71 6.11
CA PHE A 29 1.87 -3.81 6.73
C PHE A 29 0.52 -3.98 6.03
N ALA A 30 -0.12 -5.12 6.26
CA ALA A 30 -1.45 -5.44 5.78
C ALA A 30 -2.47 -5.42 6.92
N ARG A 31 -3.73 -5.10 6.59
CA ARG A 31 -4.89 -5.32 7.45
C ARG A 31 -5.60 -6.58 7.02
N THR A 32 -6.00 -7.39 7.98
CA THR A 32 -6.63 -8.69 7.71
C THR A 32 -7.99 -8.80 8.38
N PHE A 33 -8.89 -9.51 7.71
CA PHE A 33 -10.27 -9.71 8.12
C PHE A 33 -10.63 -11.18 7.96
N ASN A 34 -11.45 -11.68 8.88
CA ASN A 34 -12.12 -12.97 8.73
C ASN A 34 -13.50 -12.72 8.13
N LEU A 35 -13.73 -13.21 6.91
CA LEU A 35 -15.00 -13.04 6.21
C LEU A 35 -16.11 -13.85 6.89
N ALA A 36 -17.36 -13.38 6.78
CA ALA A 36 -18.52 -14.14 7.25
C ALA A 36 -18.81 -15.35 6.33
N TYR A 37 -18.44 -15.26 5.06
CA TYR A 37 -18.67 -16.29 4.05
C TYR A 37 -17.42 -16.49 3.19
N PRO A 38 -17.16 -17.72 2.70
CA PRO A 38 -15.96 -18.04 1.93
C PRO A 38 -16.12 -17.77 0.42
N PHE A 39 -17.08 -16.92 0.03
CA PHE A 39 -17.38 -16.57 -1.35
C PHE A 39 -17.76 -15.10 -1.47
N GLY A 40 -17.62 -14.54 -2.67
CA GLY A 40 -17.84 -13.11 -2.89
C GLY A 40 -16.80 -12.26 -2.15
N GLN A 41 -15.52 -12.62 -2.22
CA GLN A 41 -14.41 -11.98 -1.51
C GLN A 41 -13.96 -10.61 -2.05
N GLY A 42 -14.89 -9.84 -2.62
CA GLY A 42 -14.61 -8.50 -3.11
C GLY A 42 -14.39 -7.46 -2.01
N PHE A 43 -14.29 -6.20 -2.43
CA PHE A 43 -14.32 -5.08 -1.50
C PHE A 43 -15.69 -4.98 -0.79
N ASN A 44 -15.67 -4.57 0.48
CA ASN A 44 -16.84 -4.44 1.35
C ASN A 44 -17.56 -5.76 1.71
N SER A 45 -16.93 -6.90 1.50
CA SER A 45 -17.50 -8.19 1.91
C SER A 45 -17.68 -8.24 3.44
N PRO A 46 -18.79 -8.81 3.95
CA PRO A 46 -19.04 -8.91 5.37
C PRO A 46 -17.93 -9.67 6.10
N SER A 47 -17.51 -9.15 7.26
CA SER A 47 -16.51 -9.78 8.12
C SER A 47 -17.03 -9.98 9.54
N VAL A 48 -16.53 -11.00 10.21
CA VAL A 48 -16.85 -11.33 11.61
C VAL A 48 -15.79 -10.83 12.59
N GLY A 49 -14.73 -10.18 12.09
CA GLY A 49 -13.70 -9.57 12.92
C GLY A 49 -12.31 -9.58 12.31
N PRO A 50 -11.28 -9.30 13.14
CA PRO A 50 -9.88 -9.36 12.75
C PRO A 50 -9.48 -10.74 12.21
N GLY A 51 -8.73 -10.76 11.11
CA GLY A 51 -8.23 -11.99 10.50
C GLY A 51 -6.85 -12.42 11.02
N LEU A 52 -6.09 -13.09 10.16
CA LEU A 52 -4.72 -13.55 10.39
C LEU A 52 -3.84 -12.50 11.09
N GLY A 53 -3.00 -12.93 12.04
CA GLY A 53 -2.11 -12.03 12.78
C GLY A 53 -2.85 -11.02 13.67
N LYS A 54 -4.06 -11.36 14.14
CA LYS A 54 -4.92 -10.48 14.96
C LYS A 54 -5.25 -9.17 14.24
N GLY A 55 -5.54 -9.25 12.94
CA GLY A 55 -5.92 -8.09 12.12
C GLY A 55 -4.77 -7.35 11.46
N GLN A 56 -3.52 -7.83 11.58
CA GLN A 56 -2.37 -7.20 10.97
C GLN A 56 -1.29 -8.22 10.57
N LEU A 57 -0.70 -8.05 9.40
CA LEU A 57 0.45 -8.85 8.93
C LEU A 57 1.58 -7.95 8.42
N ASN A 58 2.82 -8.40 8.57
CA ASN A 58 3.96 -7.82 7.86
C ASN A 58 3.89 -8.19 6.37
N TYR A 59 4.57 -7.44 5.50
CA TYR A 59 4.59 -7.72 4.06
C TYR A 59 5.10 -9.12 3.74
N THR A 60 6.10 -9.61 4.49
CA THR A 60 6.61 -10.99 4.35
C THR A 60 5.52 -12.04 4.53
N LYS A 61 4.62 -11.85 5.51
CA LYS A 61 3.49 -12.75 5.75
C LYS A 61 2.42 -12.66 4.67
N VAL A 62 2.29 -11.52 3.99
CA VAL A 62 1.46 -11.42 2.78
C VAL A 62 2.09 -12.22 1.65
N CYS A 63 3.39 -12.12 1.42
CA CYS A 63 4.08 -12.92 0.41
C CYS A 63 3.93 -14.43 0.66
N GLU A 64 4.09 -14.87 1.91
CA GLU A 64 3.86 -16.28 2.31
C GLU A 64 2.42 -16.71 1.98
N PHE A 65 1.42 -15.91 2.36
CA PHE A 65 0.03 -16.20 2.06
C PHE A 65 -0.24 -16.37 0.56
N LEU A 66 0.36 -15.51 -0.28
CA LEU A 66 0.24 -15.59 -1.74
C LEU A 66 0.95 -16.82 -2.32
N SER A 67 2.12 -17.18 -1.79
CA SER A 67 2.84 -18.39 -2.20
C SER A 67 2.08 -19.67 -1.83
N ASP A 68 1.32 -19.63 -0.73
CA ASP A 68 0.50 -20.75 -0.26
C ASP A 68 -0.90 -20.82 -0.94
N GLY A 69 -1.05 -20.22 -2.12
CA GLY A 69 -2.28 -20.28 -2.92
C GLY A 69 -3.32 -19.22 -2.57
N GLY A 70 -2.94 -18.15 -1.87
CA GLY A 70 -3.76 -16.95 -1.76
C GLY A 70 -3.96 -16.28 -3.13
N ILE A 71 -5.19 -15.87 -3.42
CA ILE A 71 -5.54 -15.21 -4.67
C ILE A 71 -5.37 -13.71 -4.49
N SER A 72 -4.53 -13.07 -5.32
CA SER A 72 -4.36 -11.62 -5.33
C SER A 72 -5.21 -10.99 -6.42
N GLU A 73 -5.91 -9.93 -6.05
CA GLU A 73 -6.68 -9.06 -6.96
C GLU A 73 -6.26 -7.61 -6.77
N PHE A 74 -6.50 -6.79 -7.79
CA PHE A 74 -6.16 -5.36 -7.75
C PHE A 74 -7.42 -4.52 -7.89
N ASP A 75 -7.74 -3.73 -6.85
CA ASP A 75 -8.84 -2.79 -6.92
C ASP A 75 -8.42 -1.54 -7.70
N GLU A 76 -8.96 -1.39 -8.91
CA GLU A 76 -8.67 -0.25 -9.78
C GLU A 76 -9.30 1.07 -9.28
N LYS A 77 -10.23 1.04 -8.33
CA LYS A 77 -10.79 2.28 -7.72
C LYS A 77 -9.84 2.84 -6.67
N GLY A 78 -9.43 2.01 -5.72
CA GLY A 78 -8.51 2.30 -4.63
C GLY A 78 -7.04 2.26 -5.04
N MET A 79 -6.73 1.72 -6.23
CA MET A 79 -5.37 1.53 -6.74
C MET A 79 -4.49 0.72 -5.77
N VAL A 80 -5.06 -0.30 -5.13
CA VAL A 80 -4.43 -1.12 -4.10
C VAL A 80 -4.76 -2.59 -4.33
N PRO A 81 -3.83 -3.51 -4.01
CA PRO A 81 -4.15 -4.93 -4.02
C PRO A 81 -4.94 -5.34 -2.78
N PHE A 82 -5.67 -6.43 -2.93
CA PHE A 82 -6.13 -7.25 -1.83
C PHE A 82 -5.91 -8.72 -2.18
N ALA A 83 -5.91 -9.59 -1.17
CA ALA A 83 -5.78 -11.01 -1.36
C ALA A 83 -6.77 -11.77 -0.49
N HIS A 84 -7.20 -12.93 -0.94
CA HIS A 84 -8.13 -13.76 -0.19
C HIS A 84 -7.90 -15.25 -0.42
N ARG A 85 -8.37 -16.05 0.54
CA ARG A 85 -8.39 -17.52 0.50
C ARG A 85 -9.41 -18.03 1.50
N ASN A 86 -10.44 -18.72 1.04
CA ASN A 86 -11.56 -19.14 1.89
C ASN A 86 -12.15 -17.94 2.65
N TYR A 87 -12.02 -17.93 3.97
CA TYR A 87 -12.49 -16.87 4.86
C TYR A 87 -11.43 -15.78 5.13
N ASP A 88 -10.17 -16.00 4.75
CA ASP A 88 -9.11 -15.00 4.95
C ASP A 88 -9.22 -13.91 3.89
N TRP A 89 -9.15 -12.65 4.33
CA TRP A 89 -9.06 -11.49 3.44
C TRP A 89 -8.01 -10.50 3.94
N ILE A 90 -7.17 -10.01 3.03
CA ILE A 90 -5.97 -9.22 3.32
C ILE A 90 -5.96 -7.98 2.41
N SER A 91 -6.01 -6.78 2.97
CA SER A 91 -5.68 -5.54 2.27
C SER A 91 -4.25 -5.14 2.58
N TYR A 92 -3.48 -4.83 1.54
CA TYR A 92 -2.05 -4.56 1.66
C TYR A 92 -1.56 -3.59 0.59
N GLU A 93 -0.29 -3.24 0.64
CA GLU A 93 0.39 -2.50 -0.43
C GLU A 93 1.37 -3.41 -1.16
N ASN A 94 1.52 -3.21 -2.47
CA ASN A 94 2.61 -3.80 -3.25
C ASN A 94 3.40 -2.69 -3.97
N GLU A 95 4.42 -3.08 -4.72
CA GLU A 95 5.27 -2.15 -5.46
C GLU A 95 4.47 -1.32 -6.47
N ARG A 96 3.43 -1.90 -7.09
CA ARG A 96 2.53 -1.19 -8.02
C ARG A 96 1.75 -0.09 -7.29
N SER A 97 1.07 -0.40 -6.18
CA SER A 97 0.26 0.57 -5.45
C SER A 97 1.11 1.68 -4.81
N LEU A 98 2.27 1.34 -4.25
CA LEU A 98 3.20 2.34 -3.71
C LEU A 98 3.83 3.22 -4.78
N SER A 99 4.12 2.67 -5.97
CA SER A 99 4.58 3.49 -7.09
C SER A 99 3.49 4.47 -7.55
N ILE A 100 2.23 4.06 -7.58
CA ILE A 100 1.09 4.93 -7.91
C ILE A 100 0.96 6.07 -6.88
N LYS A 101 1.00 5.75 -5.59
CA LYS A 101 0.90 6.74 -4.51
C LYS A 101 2.10 7.68 -4.47
N SER A 102 3.30 7.17 -4.75
CA SER A 102 4.51 7.98 -4.82
C SER A 102 4.50 8.94 -6.02
N ARG A 103 3.98 8.48 -7.18
CA ARG A 103 3.74 9.36 -8.34
C ARG A 103 2.72 10.45 -8.03
N TYR A 104 1.67 10.13 -7.29
CA TYR A 104 0.70 11.12 -6.82
C TYR A 104 1.36 12.19 -5.92
N ALA A 105 2.15 11.77 -4.93
CA ALA A 105 2.86 12.70 -4.06
C ALA A 105 3.80 13.62 -4.86
N ALA A 106 4.53 13.06 -5.81
CA ALA A 106 5.41 13.83 -6.68
C ALA A 106 4.65 14.81 -7.59
N SER A 107 3.57 14.38 -8.24
CA SER A 107 2.77 15.24 -9.13
C SER A 107 2.08 16.39 -8.39
N ARG A 108 1.74 16.17 -7.13
CA ARG A 108 1.21 17.20 -6.22
C ARG A 108 2.29 18.10 -5.60
N LYS A 109 3.58 17.84 -5.86
CA LYS A 109 4.72 18.57 -5.26
C LYS A 109 4.69 18.51 -3.71
N MET A 110 4.26 17.37 -3.17
CA MET A 110 4.32 17.09 -1.74
C MET A 110 5.77 17.03 -1.26
N GLY A 111 5.98 17.16 0.06
CA GLY A 111 7.32 17.11 0.66
C GLY A 111 7.98 15.73 0.59
N GLY A 112 7.20 14.67 0.39
CA GLY A 112 7.71 13.31 0.25
C GLY A 112 6.69 12.24 0.61
N VAL A 113 7.20 11.04 0.86
CA VAL A 113 6.43 9.86 1.28
C VAL A 113 7.08 9.29 2.54
N MET A 114 6.28 8.99 3.56
CA MET A 114 6.68 8.31 4.79
C MET A 114 6.19 6.87 4.72
N THR A 115 7.03 5.92 5.14
CA THR A 115 6.66 4.50 5.23
C THR A 115 6.45 4.11 6.69
N TYR A 116 5.34 3.42 6.98
CA TYR A 116 5.07 2.85 8.29
C TYR A 116 4.88 1.33 8.20
N ALA A 117 5.82 0.51 8.65
CA ALA A 117 7.13 0.85 9.17
C ALA A 117 8.23 0.02 8.48
N LEU A 118 9.47 0.49 8.55
CA LEU A 118 10.59 -0.13 7.85
C LEU A 118 10.73 -1.64 8.13
N ASN A 119 10.46 -2.06 9.36
CA ASN A 119 10.53 -3.45 9.82
C ASN A 119 9.34 -4.33 9.42
N TYR A 120 8.28 -3.75 8.85
CA TYR A 120 7.15 -4.51 8.28
C TYR A 120 7.35 -4.84 6.80
N ASP A 121 8.28 -4.16 6.12
CA ASP A 121 8.71 -4.53 4.77
C ASP A 121 9.53 -5.83 4.80
N ASP A 122 9.78 -6.41 3.62
CA ASP A 122 10.67 -7.57 3.48
C ASP A 122 12.14 -7.15 3.57
N TRP A 123 12.59 -6.85 4.78
CA TRP A 123 13.96 -6.42 5.05
C TRP A 123 15.00 -7.53 4.82
N THR A 124 14.59 -8.80 4.92
CA THR A 124 15.44 -9.99 4.69
C THR A 124 15.51 -10.42 3.22
N GLY A 125 14.60 -9.95 2.37
CA GLY A 125 14.51 -10.42 0.98
C GLY A 125 14.03 -11.85 0.86
N THR A 126 13.09 -12.29 1.71
CA THR A 126 12.54 -13.65 1.72
C THR A 126 11.34 -13.84 0.79
N CYS A 127 10.73 -12.74 0.32
CA CYS A 127 9.72 -12.76 -0.72
C CYS A 127 10.36 -13.06 -2.09
N ARG A 128 9.67 -12.67 -3.18
CA ARG A 128 10.14 -12.85 -4.55
C ARG A 128 11.41 -12.02 -4.82
N ASP A 129 12.23 -12.51 -5.75
CA ASP A 129 13.46 -11.87 -6.26
C ASP A 129 14.61 -11.67 -5.27
N SER A 130 14.52 -12.17 -4.03
CA SER A 130 15.57 -11.98 -3.01
C SER A 130 15.95 -10.51 -2.75
N LYS A 131 15.02 -9.58 -2.98
CA LYS A 131 15.27 -8.14 -2.85
C LYS A 131 14.85 -7.65 -1.48
N SER A 132 15.78 -7.06 -0.73
CA SER A 132 15.46 -6.40 0.53
C SER A 132 14.71 -5.08 0.31
N PHE A 133 13.75 -4.78 1.18
CA PHE A 133 12.95 -3.56 1.20
C PHE A 133 12.24 -3.25 -0.13
N PRO A 134 11.51 -4.21 -0.73
CA PRO A 134 10.88 -4.02 -2.04
C PRO A 134 9.91 -2.83 -2.05
N LEU A 135 9.12 -2.66 -0.99
CA LEU A 135 8.14 -1.59 -0.89
C LEU A 135 8.80 -0.21 -0.76
N LEU A 136 9.78 -0.08 0.14
CA LEU A 136 10.54 1.16 0.28
C LEU A 136 11.31 1.51 -1.01
N ARG A 137 11.88 0.51 -1.69
CA ARG A 137 12.58 0.72 -2.97
C ARG A 137 11.64 1.20 -4.06
N ALA A 138 10.42 0.69 -4.12
CA ALA A 138 9.41 1.17 -5.07
C ALA A 138 9.10 2.66 -4.85
N VAL A 139 8.93 3.08 -3.59
CA VAL A 139 8.76 4.49 -3.21
C VAL A 139 9.99 5.33 -3.62
N SER A 140 11.18 4.92 -3.19
CA SER A 140 12.43 5.67 -3.43
C SER A 140 12.71 5.84 -4.92
N SER A 141 12.56 4.77 -5.70
CA SER A 141 12.84 4.77 -7.15
C SER A 141 11.85 5.66 -7.88
N THR A 142 10.57 5.62 -7.51
CA THR A 142 9.54 6.46 -8.11
C THR A 142 9.78 7.94 -7.86
N LEU A 143 10.14 8.32 -6.62
CA LEU A 143 10.42 9.72 -6.28
C LEU A 143 11.66 10.23 -7.01
N LYS A 144 12.73 9.43 -7.12
CA LYS A 144 13.94 9.78 -7.89
C LYS A 144 13.64 10.01 -9.37
N LEU A 145 12.83 9.13 -9.98
CA LEU A 145 12.41 9.28 -11.39
C LEU A 145 11.63 10.57 -11.62
N ALA A 146 10.71 10.91 -10.71
CA ALA A 146 9.91 12.14 -10.82
C ALA A 146 10.76 13.42 -10.64
N GLN A 147 11.82 13.37 -9.83
CA GLN A 147 12.78 14.47 -9.71
C GLN A 147 13.56 14.64 -11.02
N MET A 148 14.08 13.55 -11.60
CA MET A 148 14.82 13.60 -12.87
C MET A 148 13.98 14.14 -14.04
N SER A 149 12.68 13.84 -14.09
CA SER A 149 11.79 14.42 -15.12
C SER A 149 11.56 15.93 -14.94
N THR A 150 11.76 16.46 -13.73
CA THR A 150 11.62 17.89 -13.45
C THR A 150 12.85 18.68 -13.92
N PHE A 151 14.04 18.07 -13.95
CA PHE A 151 15.28 18.71 -14.42
C PHE A 151 15.46 18.74 -15.94
N LYS A 152 14.67 17.95 -16.68
CA LYS A 152 14.73 17.89 -18.15
C LYS A 152 13.81 18.91 -18.85
N ASN A 153 13.05 19.70 -18.08
CA ASN A 153 12.12 20.73 -18.59
C ASN A 153 12.57 22.12 -18.16
#